data_AF-A0A7S0SS84-F1
#
_entry.id   AF-A0A7S0SS84-F1
#
_cell.length_a   1.000
_cell.length_b   1.000
_cell.length_c   1.000
_cell.angle_alpha   90.00
_cell.angle_beta   90.00
_cell.angle_gamma   90.00
#
_symmetry.space_group_name_H-M   'P 1'
#
loop_
_entity.id
_entity.type
_entity.pdbx_description
1 polymer ?
#
loop_
_entity_poly.entity_id
_entity_poly.type
_entity_poly.pdbx_seq_one_letter_code
_entity_poly.pdbx_strand_id
1 'polypeptide(L)'
;GVPAGRDGEDEGLAAAAAARGEERVPELYDDADFYEQVLKEFLESAGAAGLGGMGGSAAAARPAKRRKVVDRRASKGRKLRYHVQQPLVNFCAPVEMEVPAWAEKLFGQLFASSA
;
A
#
# COMPACT_ATOMS: atom_id res chain seq x y z
N GLY A 1 -28.75 29.26 35.71
CA GLY A 1 -28.68 30.21 34.58
C GLY A 1 -27.25 30.28 34.14
N VAL A 2 -26.97 29.88 32.90
CA VAL A 2 -25.67 30.01 32.26
C VAL A 2 -25.78 31.13 31.24
N PRO A 3 -24.81 32.06 31.22
CA PRO A 3 -24.26 32.57 29.96
C PRO A 3 -22.74 32.29 29.92
N ALA A 4 -22.20 31.71 28.85
CA ALA A 4 -21.93 32.33 27.53
C ALA A 4 -20.82 33.39 27.66
N GLY A 5 -19.76 33.45 26.85
CA GLY A 5 -19.29 32.69 25.70
C GLY A 5 -17.82 33.13 25.49
N ARG A 6 -16.98 32.23 24.98
CA ARG A 6 -15.58 32.51 24.65
C ARG A 6 -15.56 33.18 23.27
N ASP A 7 -15.84 34.48 23.22
CA ASP A 7 -15.90 35.25 21.96
C ASP A 7 -14.53 35.85 21.59
N GLY A 8 -13.44 35.10 21.78
CA GLY A 8 -12.09 35.69 21.76
C GLY A 8 -11.03 34.99 20.92
N GLU A 9 -11.32 33.82 20.32
CA GLU A 9 -10.29 33.02 19.64
C GLU A 9 -10.50 32.91 18.12
N ASP A 10 -11.61 33.43 17.60
CA ASP A 10 -12.01 33.29 16.20
C ASP A 10 -11.45 34.44 15.32
N GLU A 11 -11.30 35.64 15.90
CA GLU A 11 -10.79 36.82 15.20
C GLU A 11 -9.29 36.74 14.89
N GLY A 12 -8.54 35.91 15.62
CA GLY A 12 -7.09 35.75 15.45
C GLY A 12 -6.70 34.95 14.21
N LEU A 13 -7.55 34.03 13.75
CA LEU A 13 -7.24 33.16 12.61
C LEU A 13 -7.47 33.87 11.26
N ALA A 14 -8.53 34.66 11.17
CA ALA A 14 -8.83 35.49 9.99
C ALA A 14 -7.79 36.63 9.81
N ALA A 15 -7.34 37.25 10.91
CA ALA A 15 -6.28 38.25 10.87
C ALA A 15 -4.91 37.65 10.50
N ALA A 16 -4.62 36.41 10.90
CA ALA A 16 -3.38 35.71 10.53
C ALA A 16 -3.31 35.37 9.04
N ALA A 17 -4.46 35.09 8.40
CA ALA A 17 -4.57 34.90 6.96
C ALA A 17 -4.34 36.23 6.19
N ALA A 18 -4.93 37.33 6.68
CA ALA A 18 -4.75 38.66 6.07
C ALA A 18 -3.34 39.27 6.26
N ALA A 19 -2.62 38.89 7.31
CA ALA A 19 -1.28 39.41 7.63
C ALA A 19 -0.13 38.72 6.89
N ARG A 20 -0.36 37.54 6.30
CA ARG A 20 0.56 36.99 5.29
C ARG A 20 0.24 37.70 3.98
N GLY A 21 0.98 38.77 3.69
CA GLY A 21 1.03 39.35 2.35
C GLY A 21 1.24 38.21 1.36
N GLU A 22 0.17 37.89 0.62
CA GLU A 22 0.13 36.78 -0.30
C GLU A 22 1.21 37.02 -1.37
N GLU A 23 2.28 36.25 -1.31
CA GLU A 23 2.97 35.89 -2.55
C GLU A 23 2.00 35.00 -3.33
N ARG A 24 1.01 35.66 -3.95
CA ARG A 24 -0.06 35.04 -4.71
C ARG A 24 0.61 34.45 -5.93
N VAL A 25 0.81 33.14 -5.91
CA VAL A 25 1.35 32.41 -7.06
C VAL A 25 0.34 32.63 -8.19
N PRO A 26 0.73 33.28 -9.32
CA PRO A 26 -0.21 33.74 -10.33
C PRO A 26 -0.97 32.59 -11.03
N GLU A 27 -0.51 31.36 -10.86
CA GLU A 27 -1.12 30.13 -11.38
C GLU A 27 -2.06 29.43 -10.37
N LEU A 28 -2.12 29.87 -9.11
CA LEU A 28 -2.96 29.26 -8.09
C LEU A 28 -4.34 29.93 -8.08
N TYR A 29 -5.38 29.15 -8.37
CA TYR A 29 -6.76 29.62 -8.34
C TYR A 29 -7.26 29.68 -6.89
N ASP A 30 -7.79 30.83 -6.48
CA ASP A 30 -8.31 31.09 -5.13
C ASP A 30 -9.83 30.86 -5.12
N ASP A 31 -10.23 29.61 -4.90
CA ASP A 31 -11.64 29.16 -4.90
C ASP A 31 -12.17 28.86 -3.50
N ALA A 32 -11.58 29.43 -2.46
CA ALA A 32 -11.94 29.20 -1.06
C ALA A 32 -13.46 29.37 -0.83
N ASP A 33 -14.04 30.46 -1.32
CA ASP A 33 -15.48 30.75 -1.19
C ASP A 33 -16.36 29.71 -1.91
N PHE A 34 -15.89 29.17 -3.03
CA PHE A 34 -16.58 28.14 -3.80
C PHE A 34 -16.49 26.78 -3.10
N TYR A 35 -15.30 26.42 -2.61
CA TYR A 35 -15.08 25.21 -1.81
C TYR A 35 -15.98 25.19 -0.57
N GLU A 36 -16.13 26.33 0.11
CA GLU A 36 -17.03 26.46 1.25
C GLU A 36 -18.49 26.20 0.91
N GLN A 37 -18.97 26.71 -0.23
CA GLN A 37 -20.35 26.48 -0.68
C GLN A 37 -20.61 25.00 -0.99
N VAL A 38 -19.68 24.35 -1.70
CA VAL A 38 -19.77 22.91 -2.01
C VAL A 38 -19.73 22.06 -0.73
N LEU A 39 -18.91 22.44 0.25
CA LEU A 39 -18.83 21.74 1.53
C LEU A 39 -20.12 21.87 2.34
N LYS A 40 -20.72 23.07 2.36
CA LYS A 40 -22.02 23.32 3.00
C LYS A 40 -23.11 22.47 2.33
N GLU A 41 -23.19 22.49 1.01
CA GLU A 41 -24.15 21.66 0.25
C GLU A 41 -23.94 20.15 0.46
N PHE A 42 -22.69 19.69 0.56
CA PHE A 42 -22.35 18.29 0.85
C PHE A 42 -22.83 17.87 2.25
N LEU A 43 -22.61 18.71 3.26
CA LEU A 43 -23.02 18.41 4.63
C LEU A 43 -24.55 18.47 4.80
N GLU A 44 -25.22 19.40 4.12
CA GLU A 44 -26.68 19.52 4.10
C GLU A 44 -27.34 18.34 3.37
N SER A 45 -26.79 17.91 2.22
CA SER A 45 -27.27 16.73 1.48
C SER A 45 -27.00 15.40 2.20
N ALA A 46 -25.96 15.33 3.05
CA ALA A 46 -25.64 14.18 3.88
C ALA A 46 -26.47 14.07 5.18
N GLY A 47 -27.50 14.92 5.36
CA GLY A 47 -28.23 15.17 6.60
C GLY A 47 -28.46 13.97 7.54
N ALA A 48 -28.31 14.22 8.85
CA ALA A 48 -28.65 13.49 10.09
C ALA A 48 -28.56 11.94 10.20
N ALA A 49 -28.58 11.19 9.10
CA ALA A 49 -28.43 9.74 9.02
C ALA A 49 -27.32 9.31 8.03
N GLY A 50 -26.76 10.23 7.24
CA GLY A 50 -25.78 9.92 6.18
C GLY A 50 -24.30 9.91 6.60
N LEU A 51 -23.94 10.56 7.71
CA LEU A 51 -22.54 10.63 8.19
C LEU A 51 -22.01 9.30 8.76
N GLY A 52 -22.87 8.29 8.93
CA GLY A 52 -22.45 6.93 9.28
C GLY A 52 -21.99 6.08 8.09
N GLY A 53 -22.26 6.52 6.85
CA GLY A 53 -21.98 5.74 5.64
C GLY A 53 -20.76 6.21 4.84
N MET A 54 -20.43 7.50 4.91
CA MET A 54 -19.36 8.09 4.11
C MET A 54 -18.30 8.74 5.01
N GLY A 55 -17.47 7.91 5.64
CA GLY A 55 -16.09 8.29 5.96
C GLY A 55 -15.71 8.76 7.37
N GLY A 56 -16.59 8.78 8.38
CA GLY A 56 -16.26 9.50 9.63
C GLY A 56 -16.50 8.85 11.00
N SER A 57 -17.32 7.80 11.15
CA SER A 57 -17.69 7.34 12.49
C SER A 57 -17.67 5.82 12.64
N ALA A 58 -17.00 5.36 13.70
CA ALA A 58 -16.89 3.98 14.14
C ALA A 58 -16.14 3.02 13.19
N ALA A 59 -14.86 3.30 12.96
CA ALA A 59 -13.87 2.23 13.01
C ALA A 59 -13.76 1.69 14.45
N ALA A 60 -14.88 1.24 15.04
CA ALA A 60 -14.86 0.39 16.22
C ALA A 60 -13.94 -0.77 15.86
N ALA A 61 -12.84 -0.89 16.61
CA ALA A 61 -11.71 -1.76 16.35
C ALA A 61 -12.17 -3.12 15.83
N ARG A 62 -12.25 -3.25 14.51
CA ARG A 62 -12.63 -4.52 13.89
C ARG A 62 -11.53 -5.50 14.30
N PRO A 63 -11.83 -6.57 15.05
CA PRO A 63 -10.80 -7.48 15.49
C PRO A 63 -10.07 -7.97 14.26
N ALA A 64 -8.73 -7.85 14.26
CA ALA A 64 -7.90 -8.23 13.13
C ALA A 64 -8.30 -9.65 12.72
N LYS A 65 -8.92 -9.78 11.53
CA LYS A 65 -9.39 -11.07 11.02
C LYS A 65 -8.19 -12.00 10.99
N ARG A 66 -8.15 -12.96 11.91
CA ARG A 66 -7.09 -13.99 11.96
C ARG A 66 -7.17 -14.77 10.65
N ARG A 67 -6.22 -14.48 9.76
CA ARG A 67 -6.12 -15.16 8.48
C ARG A 67 -5.68 -16.58 8.76
N LYS A 68 -6.36 -17.55 8.14
CA LYS A 68 -5.99 -18.96 8.23
C LYS A 68 -4.51 -19.09 7.83
N VAL A 69 -3.75 -19.88 8.60
CA VAL A 69 -2.38 -20.22 8.22
C VAL A 69 -2.48 -21.11 6.99
N VAL A 70 -2.25 -20.50 5.83
CA VAL A 70 -2.22 -21.17 4.53
C VAL A 70 -0.78 -21.26 4.10
N ASP A 71 -0.39 -22.41 3.56
CA ASP A 71 0.89 -22.57 2.88
C ASP A 71 0.93 -21.63 1.67
N ARG A 72 1.52 -20.44 1.87
CA ARG A 72 1.65 -19.41 0.83
C ARG A 72 2.54 -19.86 -0.33
N ARG A 73 3.30 -20.95 -0.17
CA ARG A 73 4.12 -21.57 -1.22
C ARG A 73 3.37 -22.67 -1.98
N ALA A 74 2.18 -23.08 -1.53
CA ALA A 74 1.36 -24.06 -2.24
C ALA A 74 0.59 -23.50 -3.44
N SER A 75 0.69 -22.19 -3.71
CA SER A 75 0.08 -21.59 -4.90
C SER A 75 0.68 -22.13 -6.21
N LYS A 76 0.02 -21.83 -7.34
CA LYS A 76 0.40 -22.28 -8.70
C LYS A 76 1.91 -22.12 -8.95
N GLY A 77 2.59 -23.23 -9.22
CA GLY A 77 4.01 -23.27 -9.60
C GLY A 77 5.05 -22.96 -8.52
N ARG A 78 4.66 -22.61 -7.28
CA ARG A 78 5.62 -22.22 -6.21
C ARG A 78 6.15 -23.41 -5.40
N LYS A 79 5.51 -24.57 -5.51
CA LYS A 79 5.95 -25.84 -4.92
C LYS A 79 6.35 -26.79 -6.05
N LEU A 80 7.59 -27.28 -6.02
CA LEU A 80 8.05 -28.33 -6.92
C LEU A 80 7.21 -29.59 -6.68
N ARG A 81 6.62 -30.11 -7.75
CA ARG A 81 5.87 -31.36 -7.75
C ARG A 81 6.54 -32.31 -8.70
N TYR A 82 6.94 -33.46 -8.20
CA TYR A 82 7.55 -34.52 -9.00
C TYR A 82 6.44 -35.32 -9.69
N HIS A 83 5.90 -34.75 -10.77
CA HIS A 83 4.98 -35.44 -11.67
C HIS A 83 5.59 -35.49 -13.06
N VAL A 84 5.54 -36.66 -13.69
CA VAL A 84 5.98 -36.84 -15.07
C VAL A 84 4.97 -36.16 -16.00
N GLN A 85 5.45 -35.29 -16.89
CA GLN A 85 4.63 -34.63 -17.92
C GLN A 85 4.85 -35.35 -19.25
N GLN A 86 3.84 -36.08 -19.73
CA GLN A 86 3.97 -36.93 -20.92
C GLN A 86 4.52 -36.21 -22.16
N PRO A 87 4.15 -34.95 -22.48
CA PRO A 87 4.72 -34.25 -23.63
C PRO A 87 6.20 -33.88 -23.50
N LEU A 88 6.74 -33.85 -22.28
CA LEU A 88 8.14 -33.50 -22.01
C LEU A 88 9.05 -34.74 -21.96
N VAL A 89 8.47 -35.94 -21.96
CA VAL A 89 9.23 -37.18 -21.98
C VAL A 89 9.93 -37.31 -23.34
N ASN A 90 11.24 -37.58 -23.32
CA ASN A 90 12.08 -37.70 -24.52
C ASN A 90 12.08 -36.47 -25.44
N PHE A 91 11.85 -35.26 -24.90
CA PHE A 91 11.82 -34.03 -25.69
C PHE A 91 13.14 -33.70 -26.40
N CYS A 92 14.28 -34.03 -25.77
CA CYS A 92 15.61 -33.92 -26.36
C CYS A 92 16.39 -35.21 -26.12
N ALA A 93 17.21 -35.60 -27.10
CA ALA A 93 18.16 -36.69 -26.93
C ALA A 93 19.33 -36.22 -26.02
N PRO A 94 19.92 -37.13 -25.22
CA PRO A 94 21.09 -36.81 -24.44
C PRO A 94 22.26 -36.46 -25.38
N VAL A 95 22.95 -35.37 -25.09
CA VAL A 95 24.18 -34.98 -25.77
C VAL A 95 25.35 -35.43 -24.90
N GLU A 96 26.25 -36.22 -25.48
CA GLU A 96 27.47 -36.64 -24.81
C GLU A 96 28.36 -35.41 -24.61
N MET A 97 28.55 -35.01 -23.36
CA MET A 97 29.57 -34.03 -22.99
C MET A 97 30.78 -34.79 -22.49
N GLU A 98 31.89 -34.69 -23.20
CA GLU A 98 33.16 -35.23 -22.73
C GLU A 98 33.60 -34.42 -21.51
N VAL A 99 33.53 -35.05 -20.33
CA VAL A 99 34.10 -34.48 -19.12
C VAL A 99 35.62 -34.65 -19.21
N PRO A 100 36.41 -33.57 -19.15
CA PRO A 100 37.85 -33.69 -19.20
C PRO A 100 38.38 -34.52 -18.02
N ALA A 101 39.34 -35.41 -18.27
CA ALA A 101 39.88 -36.32 -17.25
C ALA A 101 40.49 -35.59 -16.02
N TRP A 102 40.84 -34.31 -16.16
CA TRP A 102 41.36 -33.48 -15.07
C TRP A 102 40.26 -32.87 -14.18
N ALA A 103 38.99 -32.89 -14.60
CA ALA A 103 37.90 -32.19 -13.93
C ALA A 103 37.62 -32.74 -12.53
N GLU A 104 37.66 -34.07 -12.35
CA GLU A 104 37.43 -34.70 -11.05
C GLU A 104 38.47 -34.26 -10.01
N LYS A 105 39.75 -34.23 -10.42
CA LYS A 105 40.85 -33.77 -9.58
C LYS A 105 40.67 -32.29 -9.20
N LEU A 106 40.27 -31.46 -10.16
CA LEU A 106 40.00 -30.04 -9.93
C LEU A 106 38.87 -29.84 -8.91
N PHE A 107 37.72 -30.50 -9.09
CA PHE A 107 36.58 -30.37 -8.17
C PHE A 107 36.87 -30.89 -6.76
N GLY A 108 37.68 -31.95 -6.64
CA GLY A 108 38.12 -32.46 -5.35
C GLY A 108 39.04 -31.49 -4.60
N GLN A 109 39.94 -30.80 -5.31
CA GLN A 109 40.89 -29.86 -4.71
C GLN A 109 40.27 -28.49 -4.40
N LEU A 110 39.31 -28.03 -5.22
CA LEU A 110 38.73 -26.69 -5.14
C LEU A 110 38.09 -26.40 -3.78
N PHE A 111 37.38 -27.37 -3.19
CA PHE A 111 36.69 -27.21 -1.91
C PHE A 111 37.44 -27.77 -0.71
N ALA A 112 38.50 -28.56 -0.94
CA ALA A 112 39.30 -29.15 0.12
C ALA A 112 40.34 -28.18 0.71
N SER A 113 40.76 -27.14 -0.03
CA SER A 113 41.80 -26.20 0.39
C SER A 113 41.34 -25.16 1.43
N SER A 114 40.05 -25.13 1.79
CA SER A 114 39.45 -24.11 2.67
C SER A 114 39.05 -24.64 4.06
N ALA A 115 39.44 -25.87 4.42
CA ALA A 115 39.17 -26.48 5.72
C ALA A 115 40.45 -26.64 6.54
#